data_AF-A0A645HKF3-F1
#
_entry.id   AF-A0A645HKF3-F1
#
_cell.length_a   1.000
_cell.length_b   1.000
_cell.length_c   1.000
_cell.angle_alpha   90.00
_cell.angle_beta   90.00
_cell.angle_gamma   90.00
#
_symmetry.space_group_name_H-M   'P 1'
#
loop_
_entity.id
_entity.type
_entity.pdbx_description
1 polymer ?
#
loop_
_entity_poly.entity_id
_entity_poly.type
_entity_poly.pdbx_seq_one_letter_code
_entity_poly.pdbx_strand_id
1 'polypeptide(L)'
;MAIIIGVVLVGDLVYLATQRKLPAVCWISFVAMAMTFPSTPYAAEVAALTGKVNFFAMITTMLTFAGLALAKDIPAFRRLGWRIVVVSLLANAGVFLAATLIAQTFVHTL
;
A
#
# COMPACT_ATOMS: atom_id res chain seq x y z
N MET A 1 6.94 17.19 -5.28
CA MET A 1 6.37 17.23 -3.92
C MET A 1 5.00 17.90 -3.87
N ALA A 2 4.80 19.09 -4.45
CA ALA A 2 3.49 19.78 -4.44
C ALA A 2 2.32 18.91 -4.98
N ILE A 3 2.54 18.15 -6.05
CA ILE A 3 1.53 17.23 -6.62
C ILE A 3 1.12 16.15 -5.61
N ILE A 4 2.08 15.54 -4.92
CA ILE A 4 1.82 14.50 -3.91
C ILE A 4 1.05 15.08 -2.73
N ILE A 5 1.44 16.26 -2.26
CA ILE A 5 0.73 16.96 -1.19
C ILE A 5 -0.71 17.26 -1.63
N GLY A 6 -0.92 17.74 -2.85
CA GLY A 6 -2.24 18.00 -3.41
C GLY A 6 -3.12 16.74 -3.46
N VAL A 7 -2.58 15.62 -3.93
CA VAL A 7 -3.30 14.33 -3.96
C VAL A 7 -3.67 13.86 -2.55
N VAL A 8 -2.77 13.97 -1.59
CA VAL A 8 -3.04 13.60 -0.19
C VAL A 8 -4.11 14.49 0.42
N LEU A 9 -4.06 15.80 0.19
CA LEU A 9 -5.07 16.74 0.69
C LEU A 9 -6.45 16.44 0.10
N VAL A 10 -6.54 16.23 -1.22
CA VAL A 10 -7.80 15.86 -1.87
C VAL A 10 -8.31 14.51 -1.37
N GLY A 11 -7.42 13.51 -1.25
CA GLY A 11 -7.77 12.19 -0.72
C GLY A 11 -8.26 12.22 0.74
N ASP A 12 -7.66 13.06 1.59
CA ASP A 12 -8.05 13.21 2.99
C ASP A 12 -9.38 13.98 3.14
N LEU A 13 -9.62 14.99 2.30
CA LEU A 13 -10.93 15.66 2.22
C LEU A 13 -12.04 14.70 1.82
N VAL A 14 -11.78 13.82 0.83
CA VAL A 14 -12.73 12.78 0.43
C VAL A 14 -12.92 11.74 1.53
N TYR A 15 -11.86 11.37 2.25
CA TYR A 15 -11.95 10.48 3.41
C TYR A 15 -12.84 11.06 4.53
N LEU A 16 -12.71 12.35 4.81
CA LEU A 16 -13.56 13.06 5.78
C LEU A 16 -15.02 13.14 5.32
N ALA A 17 -15.24 13.45 4.03
CA ALA A 17 -16.57 13.48 3.43
C ALA A 17 -17.26 12.10 3.49
N THR A 18 -16.49 11.01 3.35
CA THR A 18 -17.01 9.63 3.34
C THR A 18 -17.21 9.03 4.75
N GLN A 19 -17.28 9.86 5.79
CA GLN A 19 -17.54 9.45 7.18
C GLN A 19 -16.56 8.41 7.71
N ARG A 20 -15.32 8.38 7.18
CA ARG A 20 -14.25 7.48 7.63
C ARG A 20 -14.56 5.98 7.56
N LYS A 21 -15.52 5.57 6.71
CA LYS A 21 -15.92 4.15 6.57
C LYS A 21 -14.82 3.25 6.00
N LEU A 22 -13.94 3.79 5.18
CA LEU A 22 -12.81 3.09 4.57
C LEU A 22 -11.50 3.77 4.95
N PRO A 23 -10.38 3.01 5.08
CA PRO A 23 -9.07 3.59 5.37
C PRO A 23 -8.70 4.73 4.41
N ALA A 24 -8.11 5.80 4.92
CA ALA A 24 -7.70 6.96 4.12
C ALA A 24 -6.79 6.56 2.94
N VAL A 25 -5.94 5.54 3.14
CA VAL A 25 -5.04 4.98 2.11
C VAL A 25 -5.80 4.53 0.86
N CYS A 26 -7.00 3.97 1.01
CA CYS A 26 -7.83 3.55 -0.12
C CYS A 26 -8.28 4.75 -0.96
N TRP A 27 -8.72 5.83 -0.32
CA TRP A 27 -9.15 7.05 -1.01
C TRP A 27 -8.00 7.76 -1.70
N ILE A 28 -6.86 7.90 -1.01
CA ILE A 28 -5.67 8.53 -1.57
C ILE A 28 -5.18 7.74 -2.80
N SER A 29 -5.19 6.40 -2.73
CA SER A 29 -4.81 5.54 -3.87
C SER A 29 -5.75 5.71 -5.06
N PHE A 30 -7.05 5.82 -4.80
CA PHE A 30 -8.05 6.02 -5.85
C PHE A 30 -7.89 7.39 -6.54
N VAL A 31 -7.66 8.45 -5.77
CA VAL A 31 -7.41 9.79 -6.30
C VAL A 31 -6.10 9.82 -7.10
N ALA A 32 -5.04 9.17 -6.61
CA ALA A 32 -3.79 9.05 -7.33
C ALA A 32 -3.97 8.32 -8.68
N MET A 33 -4.68 7.18 -8.68
CA MET A 33 -5.00 6.41 -9.89
C MET A 33 -5.80 7.23 -10.89
N ALA A 34 -6.81 7.98 -10.43
CA ALA A 34 -7.60 8.85 -11.29
C ALA A 34 -6.73 9.94 -11.96
N MET A 35 -5.75 10.49 -11.23
CA MET A 35 -4.84 11.51 -11.75
C MET A 35 -3.82 10.94 -12.75
N THR A 36 -3.47 9.66 -12.65
CA THR A 36 -2.51 9.01 -13.57
C THR A 36 -3.17 8.24 -14.71
N PHE A 37 -4.50 8.21 -14.78
CA PHE A 37 -5.24 7.46 -15.81
C PHE A 37 -5.02 8.08 -17.20
N PRO A 38 -4.74 7.30 -18.27
CA PRO A 38 -4.32 7.83 -19.57
C PRO A 38 -5.31 8.77 -20.26
N SER A 39 -6.58 8.80 -19.84
CA SER A 39 -7.59 9.75 -20.38
C SER A 39 -7.67 11.08 -19.63
N THR A 40 -6.91 11.29 -18.54
CA THR A 40 -6.89 12.57 -17.84
C THR A 40 -5.87 13.54 -18.44
N PRO A 41 -6.24 14.84 -18.59
CA PRO A 41 -5.30 15.84 -19.02
C PRO A 41 -4.15 15.94 -18.00
N TYR A 42 -2.91 16.04 -18.50
CA TYR A 42 -1.67 16.07 -17.70
C TYR A 42 -1.21 14.74 -17.07
N ALA A 43 -1.86 13.60 -17.34
CA ALA A 43 -1.47 12.30 -16.79
C ALA A 43 0.01 11.94 -17.03
N ALA A 44 0.52 12.16 -18.25
CA ALA A 44 1.90 11.84 -18.62
C ALA A 44 2.93 12.68 -17.86
N GLU A 45 2.64 13.97 -17.63
CA GLU A 45 3.50 14.88 -16.91
C GLU A 45 3.50 14.57 -15.40
N VAL A 46 2.33 14.28 -14.84
CA VAL A 46 2.18 13.85 -13.44
C VAL A 46 2.96 12.55 -13.19
N ALA A 47 2.85 11.57 -14.09
CA ALA A 47 3.58 10.30 -13.99
C ALA A 47 5.10 10.50 -14.11
N ALA A 48 5.56 11.33 -15.04
CA ALA A 48 6.98 11.64 -15.22
C ALA A 48 7.58 12.39 -14.01
N LEU A 49 6.81 13.28 -13.37
CA LEU A 49 7.24 14.04 -12.20
C LEU A 49 7.21 13.21 -10.91
N THR A 50 6.21 12.34 -10.75
CA THR A 50 6.14 11.42 -9.59
C THR A 50 7.13 10.27 -9.69
N GLY A 51 7.44 9.78 -10.90
CA GLY A 51 8.45 8.74 -11.12
C GLY A 51 9.89 9.11 -10.71
N LYS A 52 10.20 10.41 -10.59
CA LYS A 52 11.49 10.90 -10.10
C LYS A 52 11.64 10.83 -8.58
N VAL A 53 10.57 10.53 -7.86
CA VAL A 53 10.57 10.47 -6.39
C VAL A 53 11.06 9.11 -5.94
N ASN A 54 12.17 9.08 -5.20
CA ASN A 54 12.73 7.85 -4.66
C ASN A 54 12.04 7.49 -3.33
N PHE A 55 11.02 6.64 -3.39
CA PHE A 55 10.32 6.13 -2.21
C PHE A 55 11.19 5.21 -1.33
N PHE A 56 12.25 4.61 -1.88
CA PHE A 56 13.14 3.73 -1.11
C PHE A 56 13.86 4.48 0.02
N ALA A 57 14.14 5.77 -0.18
CA ALA A 57 14.75 6.59 0.86
C ALA A 57 13.91 6.66 2.16
N MET A 58 12.58 6.52 2.07
CA MET A 58 11.69 6.54 3.24
C MET A 58 11.55 5.17 3.91
N ILE A 59 11.95 4.07 3.24
CA ILE A 59 11.78 2.72 3.76
C ILE A 59 12.49 2.57 5.11
N THR A 60 13.68 3.14 5.28
CA THR A 60 14.40 3.07 6.55
C THR A 60 13.56 3.63 7.69
N THR A 61 13.03 4.85 7.54
CA THR A 61 12.18 5.46 8.57
C THR A 61 10.91 4.67 8.82
N MET A 62 10.26 4.20 7.76
CA MET A 62 9.03 3.40 7.86
C MET A 62 9.28 2.07 8.59
N LEU A 63 10.39 1.38 8.28
CA LEU A 63 10.74 0.10 8.88
C LEU A 63 11.19 0.28 10.33
N THR A 64 11.86 1.38 10.67
CA THR A 64 12.17 1.75 12.06
C THR A 64 10.88 1.94 12.87
N PHE A 65 9.90 2.70 12.36
CA PHE A 65 8.62 2.87 13.06
C PHE A 65 7.82 1.56 13.15
N ALA A 66 7.84 0.73 12.11
CA ALA A 66 7.22 -0.59 12.14
C ALA A 66 7.90 -1.50 13.20
N GLY A 67 9.23 -1.48 13.28
CA GLY A 67 9.99 -2.21 14.29
C GLY A 67 9.69 -1.74 15.71
N LEU A 68 9.60 -0.42 15.93
CA LEU A 68 9.18 0.16 17.21
C LEU A 68 7.74 -0.23 17.57
N ALA A 69 6.83 -0.28 16.59
CA ALA A 69 5.46 -0.73 16.80
C ALA A 69 5.37 -2.22 17.14
N LEU A 70 6.30 -3.05 16.64
CA LEU A 70 6.42 -4.46 17.04
C LEU A 70 7.04 -4.64 18.43
N ALA A 71 7.85 -3.69 18.91
CA ALA A 71 8.58 -3.81 20.16
C ALA A 71 7.66 -4.00 21.39
N LYS A 72 6.45 -3.41 21.37
CA LYS A 72 5.44 -3.62 22.42
C LYS A 72 4.88 -5.06 22.47
N ASP A 73 4.91 -5.76 21.34
CA ASP A 73 4.35 -7.12 21.20
C ASP A 73 5.43 -8.21 21.34
N ILE A 74 6.69 -7.84 21.62
CA ILE A 74 7.81 -8.74 21.92
C ILE A 74 7.46 -9.81 22.98
N PRO A 75 6.74 -9.51 24.09
CA PRO A 75 6.39 -10.53 25.07
C PRO A 75 5.47 -11.62 24.51
N ALA A 76 4.54 -11.25 23.63
CA ALA A 76 3.66 -12.19 22.93
C ALA A 76 4.44 -12.99 21.90
N PHE A 77 5.35 -12.34 21.15
CA PHE A 77 6.20 -13.02 20.19
C PHE A 77 7.13 -14.05 20.83
N ARG A 78 7.65 -13.77 22.03
CA ARG A 78 8.47 -14.72 22.79
C ARG A 78 7.70 -15.99 23.18
N ARG A 79 6.38 -15.90 23.38
CA ARG A 79 5.53 -17.08 23.65
C ARG A 79 5.28 -17.95 22.42
N LEU A 80 5.11 -17.34 21.23
CA LEU A 80 4.96 -18.09 19.99
C LEU A 80 6.31 -18.61 19.43
N GLY A 81 7.40 -17.89 19.66
CA GLY A 81 8.75 -18.27 19.26
C GLY A 81 8.86 -18.58 17.77
N TRP A 82 9.46 -19.74 17.44
CA TRP A 82 9.71 -20.18 16.06
C TRP A 82 8.44 -20.34 15.21
N ARG A 83 7.27 -20.52 15.84
CA ARG A 83 5.98 -20.73 15.13
C ARG A 83 5.58 -19.51 14.31
N ILE A 84 5.98 -18.30 14.70
CA ILE A 84 5.66 -17.07 13.95
C ILE A 84 6.28 -17.10 12.56
N VAL A 85 7.53 -17.55 12.46
CA VAL A 85 8.25 -17.62 11.17
C VAL A 85 7.51 -18.57 10.23
N VAL A 86 7.14 -19.75 10.73
CA VAL A 86 6.39 -20.75 9.95
C VAL A 86 5.03 -20.22 9.52
N VAL A 87 4.27 -19.61 10.45
CA VAL A 87 2.94 -19.04 10.14
C VAL A 87 3.06 -17.89 9.13
N SER A 88 4.06 -17.02 9.25
CA SER A 88 4.28 -15.93 8.31
C SER A 88 4.64 -16.43 6.91
N LEU A 89 5.48 -17.46 6.81
CA LEU A 89 5.84 -18.07 5.54
C LEU A 89 4.63 -18.75 4.89
N LEU A 90 3.87 -19.53 5.67
CA LEU A 90 2.64 -20.18 5.20
C LEU A 90 1.58 -19.16 4.78
N ALA A 91 1.39 -18.08 5.54
CA ALA A 91 0.44 -17.02 5.21
C ALA A 91 0.83 -16.31 3.91
N ASN A 92 2.09 -15.92 3.75
CA ASN A 92 2.56 -15.26 2.54
C ASN A 92 2.52 -16.18 1.32
N ALA A 93 2.94 -17.45 1.49
CA ALA A 93 2.82 -18.47 0.44
C ALA A 93 1.36 -18.71 0.07
N GLY A 94 0.46 -18.79 1.05
CA GLY A 94 -0.97 -18.97 0.83
C GLY A 94 -1.60 -17.83 0.05
N VAL A 95 -1.33 -16.57 0.42
CA VAL A 95 -1.82 -15.39 -0.31
C VAL A 95 -1.25 -15.37 -1.73
N PHE A 96 0.03 -15.67 -1.90
CA PHE A 96 0.65 -15.74 -3.23
C PHE A 96 0.01 -16.82 -4.11
N LEU A 97 -0.13 -18.05 -3.61
CA LEU A 97 -0.74 -19.16 -4.34
C LEU A 97 -2.21 -18.90 -4.67
N ALA A 98 -2.98 -18.32 -3.75
CA ALA A 98 -4.36 -17.93 -4.01
C ALA A 98 -4.45 -16.85 -5.09
N ALA A 99 -3.61 -15.81 -5.01
CA ALA A 99 -3.57 -14.74 -5.99
C ALA A 99 -3.16 -15.25 -7.38
N THR A 100 -2.17 -16.16 -7.46
CA THR A 100 -1.74 -16.73 -8.75
C THR A 100 -2.77 -17.68 -9.34
N LEU A 101 -3.47 -18.48 -8.53
CA LEU A 101 -4.58 -19.31 -9.02
C LEU A 101 -5.69 -18.44 -9.61
N ILE A 102 -6.09 -17.36 -8.93
CA ILE A 102 -7.07 -16.41 -9.44
C ILE A 102 -6.55 -15.77 -10.75
N ALA A 103 -5.32 -15.26 -10.76
CA ALA A 103 -4.74 -14.68 -11.97
C ALA A 103 -4.70 -15.65 -13.15
N GLN A 104 -4.36 -16.92 -12.91
CA GLN A 104 -4.33 -17.97 -13.92
C GLN A 104 -5.73 -18.21 -14.52
N THR A 105 -6.79 -18.16 -13.71
CA THR A 105 -8.17 -18.27 -14.23
C THR A 105 -8.53 -17.11 -15.14
N PHE A 106 -8.14 -15.87 -14.81
CA PHE A 106 -8.39 -14.71 -15.67
C PHE A 106 -7.60 -14.76 -16.98
N VAL A 107 -6.34 -15.21 -16.94
CA VAL A 107 -5.48 -15.32 -18.14
C VAL A 107 -5.97 -16.40 -19.11
N HIS A 108 -6.57 -17.49 -18.64
CA HIS A 108 -7.10 -18.55 -19.52
C HIS A 108 -8.48 -18.18 -20.12
N THR A 109 -9.16 -17.16 -19.60
CA THR A 109 -10.51 -16.76 -20.04
C THR A 109 -10.49 -15.59 -21.03
N LEU A 110 -9.32 -14.96 -21.23
CA LEU A 110 -9.05 -13.88 -22.21
C LEU A 110 -8.27 -14.43 -23.40
#